data_AF-A0A838EUZ0-F1
#
_entry.id   AF-A0A838EUZ0-F1
#
_cell.length_a   1.000
_cell.length_b   1.000
_cell.length_c   1.000
_cell.angle_alpha   90.00
_cell.angle_beta   90.00
_cell.angle_gamma   90.00
#
_symmetry.space_group_name_H-M   'P 1'
#
loop_
_entity.id
_entity.type
_entity.pdbx_description
1 polymer ?
#
loop_
_entity_poly.entity_id
_entity_poly.type
_entity_poly.pdbx_seq_one_letter_code
_entity_poly.pdbx_strand_id
1 'polypeptide(L)'
;MTPRSAWLKTGSNVSIDEVMALLRPFGDTPIIVKDFVKSRKHEWNEACYIPSASDRQAVERVVTRFLQLQGEDLNEGLVFREFVDFEPLTSHSRSHMPLTREFRLFVLDGQIILSTPYWEEGDYGDKNDTSPPLELFRQVAQKIQSRFFTMDVALKCDGTWNIVETGDGQVAGLPSRADGSAPYLRICSACSPVTGCELTGSSRVGPAP
;
A
#
# COMPACT_ATOMS: atom_id res chain seq x y z
N MET A 1 -0.48 -9.38 -6.96
CA MET A 1 -1.65 -9.02 -7.78
C MET A 1 -2.18 -7.71 -7.26
N THR A 2 -2.50 -6.75 -8.12
CA THR A 2 -2.98 -5.42 -7.74
C THR A 2 -4.21 -5.10 -8.59
N PRO A 3 -5.27 -4.48 -8.04
CA PRO A 3 -6.38 -3.97 -8.83
C PRO A 3 -5.89 -3.16 -10.03
N ARG A 4 -6.63 -3.23 -11.14
CA ARG A 4 -6.33 -2.43 -12.32
C ARG A 4 -6.33 -0.96 -11.94
N SER A 5 -5.32 -0.23 -12.38
CA SER A 5 -5.14 1.18 -12.04
C SER A 5 -4.71 2.00 -13.24
N ALA A 6 -5.09 3.27 -13.23
CA ALA A 6 -4.69 4.27 -14.21
C ALA A 6 -4.28 5.56 -13.49
N TRP A 7 -3.22 6.20 -13.99
CA TRP A 7 -2.63 7.38 -13.37
C TRP A 7 -2.72 8.56 -14.33
N LEU A 8 -3.03 9.72 -13.77
CA LEU A 8 -3.07 10.99 -14.47
C LEU A 8 -2.31 12.03 -13.65
N LYS A 9 -1.13 12.45 -14.12
CA LYS A 9 -0.44 13.60 -13.53
C LYS A 9 -1.21 14.88 -13.88
N THR A 10 -1.64 15.62 -12.87
CA THR A 10 -2.47 16.82 -13.05
C THR A 10 -2.40 17.71 -11.82
N GLY A 11 -2.65 19.00 -12.02
CA GLY A 11 -2.99 19.93 -10.93
C GLY A 11 -4.49 19.90 -10.61
N SER A 12 -4.96 20.95 -9.94
CA SER A 12 -6.36 21.11 -9.51
C SER A 12 -7.35 21.30 -10.67
N ASN A 13 -6.87 21.60 -11.89
CA ASN A 13 -7.70 21.77 -13.07
C ASN A 13 -7.44 20.63 -14.05
N VAL A 14 -8.38 19.69 -14.15
CA VAL A 14 -8.29 18.50 -15.00
C VAL A 14 -9.40 18.50 -16.05
N SER A 15 -9.08 18.08 -17.27
CA SER A 15 -10.10 17.87 -18.29
C SER A 15 -10.88 16.58 -18.00
N ILE A 16 -12.20 16.69 -17.85
CA ILE A 16 -13.06 15.52 -17.68
C ILE A 16 -13.03 14.63 -18.94
N ASP A 17 -12.82 15.19 -20.12
CA ASP A 17 -12.66 14.38 -21.34
C ASP A 17 -11.40 13.50 -21.30
N GLU A 18 -10.31 14.02 -20.74
CA GLU A 18 -9.08 13.26 -20.54
C GLU A 18 -9.28 12.15 -19.50
N VAL A 19 -9.95 12.46 -18.39
CA VAL A 19 -10.32 11.46 -17.37
C VAL A 19 -11.18 10.36 -17.99
N MET A 20 -12.25 10.71 -18.71
CA MET A 20 -13.11 9.72 -19.35
C MET A 20 -12.36 8.90 -20.40
N ALA A 21 -11.45 9.52 -21.17
CA ALA A 21 -10.61 8.81 -22.12
C ALA A 21 -9.71 7.77 -21.44
N LEU A 22 -9.13 8.11 -20.28
CA LEU A 22 -8.31 7.25 -19.44
C LEU A 22 -9.11 6.11 -18.81
N LEU A 23 -10.38 6.35 -18.47
CA LEU A 23 -11.26 5.38 -17.83
C LEU A 23 -11.91 4.39 -18.81
N ARG A 24 -11.81 4.61 -20.12
CA ARG A 24 -12.37 3.69 -21.15
C ARG A 24 -12.06 2.21 -20.92
N PRO A 25 -10.83 1.78 -20.55
CA PRO A 25 -10.53 0.38 -20.30
C PRO A 25 -11.25 -0.23 -19.09
N PHE A 26 -11.80 0.59 -18.18
CA PHE A 26 -12.56 0.14 -17.03
C PHE A 26 -14.01 -0.20 -17.37
N GLY A 27 -14.59 0.37 -18.43
CA GLY A 27 -16.00 0.16 -18.77
C GLY A 27 -16.94 0.55 -17.62
N ASP A 28 -17.90 -0.31 -17.29
CA ASP A 28 -18.85 -0.08 -16.19
C ASP A 28 -18.31 -0.51 -14.82
N THR A 29 -17.05 -0.96 -14.73
CA THR A 29 -16.47 -1.41 -13.46
C THR A 29 -16.48 -0.27 -12.44
N PRO A 30 -16.92 -0.51 -11.19
CA PRO A 30 -16.79 0.47 -10.12
C PRO A 30 -15.33 0.77 -9.83
N ILE A 31 -15.02 2.02 -9.51
CA ILE A 31 -13.66 2.49 -9.24
C ILE A 31 -13.60 3.36 -7.99
N ILE A 32 -12.40 3.52 -7.46
CA ILE A 32 -12.06 4.57 -6.50
C ILE A 32 -11.10 5.57 -7.13
N VAL A 33 -11.16 6.82 -6.68
CA VAL A 33 -10.18 7.87 -6.96
C VAL A 33 -9.38 8.18 -5.70
N LYS A 34 -8.07 8.32 -5.87
CA LYS A 34 -7.13 8.84 -4.86
C LYS A 34 -6.10 9.75 -5.52
N ASP A 35 -5.30 10.45 -4.73
CA ASP A 35 -4.07 11.07 -5.22
C ASP A 35 -2.93 10.03 -5.14
N PHE A 36 -1.69 10.42 -5.44
CA PHE A 36 -0.59 9.45 -5.47
C PHE A 36 -0.26 8.85 -4.09
N VAL A 37 -0.78 9.43 -3.01
CA VAL A 37 -0.53 9.06 -1.62
C VAL A 37 -1.84 8.77 -0.86
N LYS A 38 -2.78 9.71 -0.85
CA LYS A 38 -3.96 9.77 0.01
C LYS A 38 -5.27 9.59 -0.76
N SER A 39 -6.25 8.99 -0.12
CA SER A 39 -7.65 8.96 -0.57
C SER A 39 -8.55 9.80 0.34
N ARG A 40 -9.77 10.07 -0.11
CA ARG A 40 -10.83 10.75 0.66
C ARG A 40 -11.82 9.73 1.24
N LYS A 41 -11.30 8.73 1.95
CA LYS A 41 -12.09 7.60 2.46
C LYS A 41 -13.18 8.01 3.46
N HIS A 42 -13.01 9.15 4.14
CA HIS A 42 -14.03 9.69 5.04
C HIS A 42 -15.21 10.30 4.28
N GLU A 43 -15.00 10.73 3.04
CA GLU A 43 -15.99 11.27 2.12
C GLU A 43 -16.33 10.25 1.02
N TRP A 44 -16.50 8.98 1.40
CA TRP A 44 -16.56 7.83 0.49
C TRP A 44 -17.43 8.04 -0.76
N ASN A 45 -18.70 8.40 -0.58
CA ASN A 45 -19.65 8.58 -1.67
C ASN A 45 -19.50 9.91 -2.42
N GLU A 46 -18.84 10.90 -1.80
CA GLU A 46 -18.72 12.24 -2.36
C GLU A 46 -17.44 12.41 -3.19
N ALA A 47 -16.35 11.79 -2.77
CA ALA A 47 -15.00 12.11 -3.23
C ALA A 47 -14.09 10.89 -3.39
N CYS A 48 -14.57 9.66 -3.26
CA CYS A 48 -13.71 8.48 -3.35
C CYS A 48 -14.27 7.44 -4.33
N TYR A 49 -15.50 6.97 -4.10
CA TYR A 49 -16.11 5.88 -4.83
C TYR A 49 -16.93 6.35 -6.02
N ILE A 50 -16.78 5.67 -7.15
CA ILE A 50 -17.52 5.89 -8.39
C ILE A 50 -18.15 4.55 -8.80
N PRO A 51 -19.48 4.41 -8.77
CA PRO A 51 -20.16 3.14 -9.04
C PRO A 51 -19.94 2.58 -10.46
N SER A 52 -19.67 3.45 -11.43
CA SER A 52 -19.36 3.05 -12.81
C SER A 52 -18.37 4.02 -13.43
N ALA A 53 -17.25 3.51 -13.94
CA ALA A 53 -16.25 4.33 -14.63
C ALA A 53 -16.71 4.91 -15.97
N SER A 54 -17.82 4.40 -16.54
CA SER A 54 -18.44 4.91 -17.76
C SER A 54 -19.44 6.04 -17.50
N ASP A 55 -19.92 6.19 -16.27
CA ASP A 55 -20.85 7.26 -15.88
C ASP A 55 -20.10 8.58 -15.75
N ARG A 56 -20.10 9.34 -16.84
CA ARG A 56 -19.44 10.65 -16.92
C ARG A 56 -19.88 11.60 -15.80
N GLN A 57 -21.17 11.66 -15.47
CA GLN A 57 -21.66 12.61 -14.47
C GLN A 57 -21.19 12.23 -13.07
N ALA A 58 -21.20 10.94 -12.74
CA ALA A 58 -20.65 10.46 -11.48
C ALA A 58 -19.13 10.70 -11.39
N VAL A 59 -18.39 10.38 -12.45
CA VAL A 59 -16.95 10.62 -12.54
C VAL A 59 -16.63 12.10 -12.33
N GLU A 60 -17.28 12.99 -13.09
CA GLU A 60 -17.05 14.44 -13.01
C GLU A 60 -17.34 14.97 -11.61
N ARG A 61 -18.47 14.59 -11.02
CA ARG A 61 -18.86 15.00 -9.67
C ARG A 61 -17.81 14.59 -8.63
N VAL A 62 -17.45 13.31 -8.62
CA VAL A 62 -16.54 12.75 -7.60
C VAL A 62 -15.12 13.26 -7.79
N VAL A 63 -14.61 13.33 -9.02
CA VAL A 63 -13.26 13.86 -9.32
C VAL A 63 -13.17 15.34 -8.96
N THR A 64 -14.17 16.15 -9.33
CA THR A 64 -14.20 17.57 -8.99
C THR A 64 -14.21 17.75 -7.48
N ARG A 65 -15.06 17.00 -6.77
CA ARG A 65 -15.14 17.06 -5.30
C ARG A 65 -13.83 16.60 -4.63
N PHE A 66 -13.21 15.54 -5.13
CA PHE A 66 -11.92 15.06 -4.67
C PHE A 66 -10.84 16.14 -4.82
N LEU A 67 -10.70 16.75 -6.00
CA LEU A 67 -9.72 17.81 -6.25
C LEU A 67 -9.96 19.04 -5.37
N GLN A 68 -11.22 19.43 -5.14
CA GLN A 68 -11.57 20.52 -4.23
C GLN A 68 -11.14 20.23 -2.80
N LEU A 69 -11.38 19.01 -2.30
CA LEU A 69 -11.01 18.62 -0.95
C LEU A 69 -9.50 18.43 -0.78
N GLN A 70 -8.80 18.01 -1.85
CA GLN A 70 -7.35 17.99 -1.89
C GLN A 70 -6.75 19.39 -1.85
N GLY A 71 -7.27 20.32 -2.65
CA GLY A 71 -6.77 21.70 -2.70
C GLY A 71 -5.27 21.73 -2.97
N GLU A 72 -4.54 22.47 -2.14
CA GLU A 72 -3.07 22.60 -2.20
C GLU A 72 -2.33 21.32 -1.77
N ASP A 73 -3.01 20.40 -1.07
CA ASP A 73 -2.44 19.14 -0.60
C ASP A 73 -2.51 18.01 -1.64
N LEU A 74 -2.91 18.31 -2.88
CA LEU A 74 -2.94 17.35 -3.99
C LEU A 74 -1.52 16.84 -4.29
N ASN A 75 -1.34 15.53 -4.22
CA ASN A 75 -0.04 14.92 -4.50
C ASN A 75 0.03 14.38 -5.93
N GLU A 76 0.80 15.06 -6.79
CA GLU A 76 1.17 14.70 -8.18
C GLU A 76 0.01 14.58 -9.21
N GLY A 77 -1.17 14.15 -8.80
CA GLY A 77 -2.34 14.00 -9.66
C GLY A 77 -3.36 13.00 -9.13
N LEU A 78 -4.03 12.33 -10.06
CA LEU A 78 -5.11 11.39 -9.79
C LEU A 78 -4.70 9.95 -10.11
N VAL A 79 -5.16 9.03 -9.27
CA VAL A 79 -5.08 7.59 -9.49
C VAL A 79 -6.48 7.02 -9.43
N PHE A 80 -6.89 6.40 -10.52
CA PHE A 80 -8.13 5.64 -10.60
C PHE A 80 -7.80 4.17 -10.44
N ARG A 81 -8.58 3.48 -9.63
CA ARG A 81 -8.32 2.08 -9.28
C ARG A 81 -9.62 1.32 -9.25
N GLU A 82 -9.61 0.14 -9.86
CA GLU A 82 -10.73 -0.79 -9.79
C GLU A 82 -11.10 -1.03 -8.32
N PHE A 83 -12.38 -0.85 -8.02
CA PHE A 83 -12.92 -1.16 -6.72
C PHE A 83 -13.01 -2.69 -6.58
N VAL A 84 -12.56 -3.19 -5.44
CA VAL A 84 -12.52 -4.62 -5.15
C VAL A 84 -13.21 -4.87 -3.83
N ASP A 85 -14.15 -5.81 -3.85
CA ASP A 85 -14.84 -6.28 -2.64
C ASP A 85 -13.92 -7.22 -1.85
N PHE A 86 -13.43 -6.70 -0.74
CA PHE A 86 -12.66 -7.46 0.24
C PHE A 86 -13.56 -8.12 1.28
N GLU A 87 -13.12 -9.25 1.82
CA GLU A 87 -13.82 -9.96 2.87
C GLU A 87 -14.03 -9.03 4.07
N PRO A 88 -15.28 -8.78 4.49
CA PRO A 88 -15.56 -7.97 5.66
C PRO A 88 -15.01 -8.62 6.93
N LEU A 89 -14.42 -7.81 7.79
CA LEU A 89 -13.90 -8.22 9.09
C LEU A 89 -14.88 -7.83 10.21
N THR A 90 -15.21 -6.54 10.29
CA THR A 90 -16.14 -5.96 11.27
C THR A 90 -16.43 -4.51 10.85
N SER A 91 -17.25 -3.78 11.60
CA SER A 91 -17.36 -2.33 11.48
C SER A 91 -16.50 -1.65 12.54
N HIS A 92 -15.78 -0.60 12.15
CA HIS A 92 -14.96 0.18 13.07
C HIS A 92 -15.82 0.73 14.22
N SER A 93 -15.42 0.51 15.48
CA SER A 93 -16.23 0.84 16.67
C SER A 93 -16.75 2.29 16.71
N ARG A 94 -15.92 3.26 16.31
CA ARG A 94 -16.25 4.69 16.32
C ARG A 94 -16.86 5.23 15.03
N SER A 95 -16.30 4.90 13.87
CA SER A 95 -16.70 5.50 12.59
C SER A 95 -17.76 4.68 11.85
N HIS A 96 -18.03 3.45 12.29
CA HIS A 96 -18.87 2.46 11.61
C HIS A 96 -18.41 2.10 10.19
N MET A 97 -17.21 2.53 9.80
CA MET A 97 -16.61 2.21 8.51
C MET A 97 -16.39 0.69 8.43
N PRO A 98 -16.78 0.03 7.33
CA PRO A 98 -16.46 -1.36 7.11
C PRO A 98 -14.95 -1.59 7.14
N LEU A 99 -14.51 -2.52 7.98
CA LEU A 99 -13.13 -3.02 8.02
C LEU A 99 -13.06 -4.30 7.22
N THR A 100 -11.93 -4.50 6.56
CA THR A 100 -11.66 -5.63 5.68
C THR A 100 -10.62 -6.55 6.33
N ARG A 101 -10.58 -7.82 5.95
CA ARG A 101 -9.53 -8.73 6.41
C ARG A 101 -8.21 -8.39 5.71
N GLU A 102 -7.50 -7.42 6.29
CA GLU A 102 -6.30 -6.80 5.73
C GLU A 102 -5.10 -6.97 6.66
N PHE A 103 -3.94 -7.24 6.07
CA PHE A 103 -2.66 -7.40 6.76
C PHE A 103 -1.66 -6.42 6.19
N ARG A 104 -0.81 -5.88 7.04
CA ARG A 104 0.37 -5.12 6.66
C ARG A 104 1.60 -6.02 6.71
N LEU A 105 2.29 -6.11 5.58
CA LEU A 105 3.58 -6.77 5.46
C LEU A 105 4.68 -5.71 5.47
N PHE A 106 5.68 -5.88 6.33
CA PHE A 106 6.91 -5.09 6.28
C PHE A 106 7.95 -5.86 5.50
N VAL A 107 8.55 -5.21 4.51
CA VAL A 107 9.53 -5.83 3.62
C VAL A 107 10.86 -5.11 3.75
N LEU A 108 11.93 -5.86 3.94
CA LEU A 108 13.31 -5.39 3.93
C LEU A 108 14.17 -6.23 2.98
N ASP A 109 14.85 -5.58 2.03
CA ASP A 109 15.73 -6.19 1.04
C ASP A 109 15.08 -7.41 0.34
N GLY A 110 13.81 -7.26 -0.05
CA GLY A 110 13.00 -8.29 -0.72
C GLY A 110 12.46 -9.39 0.20
N GLN A 111 12.70 -9.33 1.51
CA GLN A 111 12.22 -10.29 2.51
C GLN A 111 11.09 -9.71 3.35
N ILE A 112 10.02 -10.48 3.57
CA ILE A 112 8.96 -10.10 4.50
C ILE A 112 9.46 -10.34 5.93
N ILE A 113 9.70 -9.26 6.67
CA ILE A 113 10.25 -9.29 8.03
C ILE A 113 9.16 -9.27 9.11
N LEU A 114 7.95 -8.82 8.79
CA LEU A 114 6.77 -8.84 9.66
C LEU A 114 5.50 -8.96 8.82
N SER A 115 4.54 -9.74 9.30
CA SER A 115 3.15 -9.77 8.83
C SER A 115 2.26 -9.55 10.03
N THR A 116 1.39 -8.56 9.96
CA THR A 116 0.52 -8.17 11.09
C THR A 116 -0.86 -7.78 10.59
N PRO A 117 -1.94 -8.07 11.34
CA PRO A 117 -3.24 -7.47 11.09
C PRO A 117 -3.11 -5.95 10.92
N TYR A 118 -3.82 -5.40 9.92
CA TYR A 118 -3.81 -3.97 9.64
C TYR A 118 -4.67 -3.21 10.65
N TRP A 119 -5.86 -3.73 10.94
CA TRP A 119 -6.79 -3.14 11.89
C TRP A 119 -6.50 -3.58 13.32
N GLU A 120 -6.62 -2.67 14.28
CA GLU A 120 -6.50 -2.98 15.71
C GLU A 120 -7.73 -3.72 16.27
N GLU A 121 -8.83 -3.67 15.53
CA GLU A 121 -10.12 -4.28 15.87
C GLU A 121 -10.48 -5.38 14.87
N GLY A 122 -11.37 -6.29 15.31
CA GLY A 122 -11.84 -7.41 14.52
C GLY A 122 -11.15 -8.73 14.84
N ASP A 123 -11.85 -9.82 14.54
CA ASP A 123 -11.36 -11.18 14.72
C ASP A 123 -10.75 -11.70 13.43
N TYR A 124 -9.42 -11.84 13.44
CA TYR A 124 -8.70 -12.35 12.29
C TYR A 124 -8.78 -13.87 12.17
N GLY A 125 -9.33 -14.58 13.15
CA GLY A 125 -9.43 -16.05 13.17
C GLY A 125 -8.10 -16.74 13.48
N ASP A 126 -8.06 -18.05 13.28
CA ASP A 126 -6.82 -18.83 13.45
C ASP A 126 -5.84 -18.53 12.32
N LYS A 127 -4.55 -18.41 12.68
CA LYS A 127 -3.46 -17.99 11.79
C LYS A 127 -3.30 -18.90 10.58
N ASN A 128 -3.63 -20.18 10.69
CA ASN A 128 -3.41 -21.14 9.60
C ASN A 128 -4.40 -20.99 8.43
N ASP A 129 -5.63 -20.55 8.69
CA ASP A 129 -6.67 -20.45 7.66
C ASP A 129 -6.87 -19.04 7.10
N THR A 130 -6.35 -18.02 7.80
CA THR A 130 -6.70 -16.61 7.52
C THR A 130 -5.49 -15.71 7.26
N SER A 131 -4.27 -16.27 7.29
CA SER A 131 -3.05 -15.50 7.02
C SER A 131 -2.78 -15.33 5.53
N PRO A 132 -2.14 -14.21 5.12
CA PRO A 132 -1.74 -14.01 3.75
C PRO A 132 -0.74 -15.08 3.27
N PRO A 133 -0.84 -15.56 2.01
CA PRO A 133 0.15 -16.47 1.43
C PRO A 133 1.48 -15.76 1.20
N LEU A 134 2.35 -15.74 2.22
CA LEU A 134 3.57 -14.92 2.24
C LEU A 134 4.53 -15.21 1.07
N GLU A 135 4.59 -16.45 0.57
CA GLU A 135 5.43 -16.81 -0.58
C GLU A 135 5.05 -16.04 -1.85
N LEU A 136 3.74 -15.90 -2.09
CA LEU A 136 3.23 -15.14 -3.23
C LEU A 136 3.69 -13.68 -3.16
N PHE A 137 3.62 -13.07 -1.98
CA PHE A 137 4.00 -11.67 -1.78
C PHE A 137 5.51 -11.45 -1.77
N ARG A 138 6.30 -12.43 -1.32
CA ARG A 138 7.77 -12.36 -1.41
C ARG A 138 8.24 -12.28 -2.87
N GLN A 139 7.64 -13.06 -3.76
CA GLN A 139 7.97 -13.01 -5.19
C GLN A 139 7.66 -11.65 -5.83
N VAL A 140 6.61 -10.96 -5.35
CA VAL A 140 6.32 -9.58 -5.77
C VAL A 140 7.32 -8.61 -5.16
N ALA A 141 7.60 -8.76 -3.86
CA ALA A 141 8.52 -7.90 -3.14
C ALA A 141 9.92 -7.85 -3.75
N GLN A 142 10.44 -8.98 -4.25
CA GLN A 142 11.73 -9.07 -4.92
C GLN A 142 11.84 -8.24 -6.21
N LYS A 143 10.71 -7.81 -6.80
CA LYS A 143 10.66 -7.01 -8.03
C LYS A 143 10.59 -5.51 -7.74
N ILE A 144 10.38 -5.11 -6.49
CA ILE A 144 10.23 -3.71 -6.10
C ILE A 144 11.61 -3.12 -5.81
N GLN A 145 11.95 -2.00 -6.47
CA GLN A 145 13.23 -1.32 -6.32
C GLN A 145 13.25 -0.40 -5.09
N SER A 146 12.83 -0.93 -3.94
CA SER A 146 12.94 -0.27 -2.63
C SER A 146 13.44 -1.28 -1.61
N ARG A 147 14.40 -0.84 -0.79
CA ARG A 147 14.95 -1.67 0.27
C ARG A 147 13.95 -1.89 1.39
N PHE A 148 13.22 -0.85 1.79
CA PHE A 148 12.32 -0.92 2.93
C PHE A 148 10.98 -0.29 2.59
N PHE A 149 9.91 -1.09 2.64
CA PHE A 149 8.56 -0.65 2.31
C PHE A 149 7.52 -1.52 3.02
N THR A 150 6.28 -1.03 3.05
CA THR A 150 5.12 -1.81 3.47
C THR A 150 4.29 -2.25 2.28
N MET A 151 3.64 -3.40 2.43
CA MET A 151 2.69 -3.92 1.47
C MET A 151 1.43 -4.32 2.23
N ASP A 152 0.35 -3.58 1.99
CA ASP A 152 -0.96 -3.86 2.57
C ASP A 152 -1.69 -4.85 1.65
N VAL A 153 -2.15 -5.96 2.22
CA VAL A 153 -2.74 -7.08 1.49
C VAL A 153 -4.06 -7.47 2.11
N ALA A 154 -5.08 -7.71 1.29
CA ALA A 154 -6.42 -8.05 1.75
C ALA A 154 -6.97 -9.28 1.04
N LEU A 155 -7.76 -10.06 1.79
CA LEU A 155 -8.51 -11.20 1.29
C LEU A 155 -9.76 -10.71 0.57
N LYS A 156 -10.00 -11.18 -0.65
CA LYS A 156 -11.24 -10.95 -1.39
C LYS A 156 -12.33 -11.92 -0.98
N CYS A 157 -13.58 -11.57 -1.23
CA CYS A 157 -14.73 -12.46 -1.01
C CYS A 157 -14.67 -13.78 -1.81
N ASP A 158 -13.86 -13.86 -2.86
CA ASP A 158 -13.62 -15.08 -3.64
C ASP A 158 -12.50 -15.98 -3.08
N GLY A 159 -11.94 -15.64 -1.92
CA GLY A 159 -10.87 -16.39 -1.24
C GLY A 159 -9.46 -16.11 -1.78
N THR A 160 -9.30 -15.23 -2.77
CA THR A 160 -7.98 -14.87 -3.30
C THR A 160 -7.46 -13.56 -2.71
N TRP A 161 -6.15 -13.37 -2.72
CA TRP A 161 -5.49 -12.23 -2.05
C TRP A 161 -5.00 -11.17 -3.04
N ASN A 162 -5.16 -9.90 -2.65
CA ASN A 162 -4.74 -8.74 -3.43
C ASN A 162 -3.81 -7.83 -2.62
N ILE A 163 -2.91 -7.14 -3.33
CA ILE A 163 -2.15 -6.01 -2.80
C ILE A 163 -3.05 -4.78 -2.90
N VAL A 164 -3.41 -4.22 -1.75
CA VAL A 164 -4.20 -3.00 -1.62
C VAL A 164 -3.33 -1.79 -1.94
N GLU A 165 -2.19 -1.68 -1.26
CA GLU A 165 -1.30 -0.53 -1.32
C GLU A 165 0.15 -0.93 -1.00
N THR A 166 1.10 -0.14 -1.49
CA THR A 166 2.50 -0.17 -1.04
C THR A 166 2.89 1.21 -0.53
N GLY A 167 3.55 1.27 0.62
CA GLY A 167 3.96 2.51 1.26
C GLY A 167 5.44 2.53 1.62
N ASP A 168 5.99 3.73 1.84
CA ASP A 168 7.34 3.88 2.36
C ASP A 168 7.40 3.34 3.81
N GLY A 169 8.35 2.46 4.09
CA GLY A 169 8.49 1.84 5.40
C GLY A 169 8.86 2.84 6.49
N GLN A 170 9.50 3.96 6.15
CA GLN A 170 9.97 4.98 7.11
C GLN A 170 8.83 5.75 7.78
N VAL A 171 7.64 5.76 7.18
CA VAL A 171 6.45 6.44 7.69
C VAL A 171 5.37 5.47 8.20
N ALA A 172 5.66 4.16 8.18
CA ALA A 172 4.73 3.15 8.62
C ALA A 172 4.72 3.03 10.15
N GLY A 173 3.57 3.27 10.77
CA GLY A 173 3.34 2.92 12.18
C GLY A 173 3.37 1.40 12.38
N LEU A 174 4.06 0.94 13.44
CA LEU A 174 3.91 -0.43 13.91
C LEU A 174 2.57 -0.56 14.66
N PRO A 175 1.78 -1.60 14.42
CA PRO A 175 0.59 -1.87 15.22
C PRO A 175 0.97 -2.09 16.68
N SER A 176 0.14 -1.60 17.59
CA SER A 176 0.30 -1.78 19.05
C SER A 176 0.41 -3.25 19.49
N ARG A 177 -0.13 -4.17 18.68
CA ARG A 177 -0.10 -5.63 18.89
C ARG A 177 1.17 -6.33 18.38
N ALA A 178 2.01 -5.64 17.60
CA ALA A 178 3.31 -6.19 17.24
C ALA A 178 4.23 -6.07 18.47
N ASP A 179 4.99 -7.13 18.79
CA ASP A 179 6.08 -7.02 19.77
C ASP A 179 7.05 -5.94 19.24
N GLY A 180 6.96 -4.75 19.83
CA GLY A 180 7.38 -3.49 19.21
C GLY A 180 8.88 -3.38 18.95
N SER A 181 9.69 -4.31 19.47
CA SER A 181 11.14 -4.32 19.27
C SER A 181 11.59 -5.20 18.11
N ALA A 182 10.91 -6.31 17.82
CA ALA A 182 11.42 -7.33 16.89
C ALA A 182 11.59 -6.86 15.43
N PRO A 183 10.69 -6.05 14.83
CA PRO A 183 10.85 -5.54 13.48
C PRO A 183 12.00 -4.52 13.40
N TYR A 184 12.09 -3.60 14.37
CA TYR A 184 13.19 -2.63 14.43
C TYR A 184 14.54 -3.30 14.66
N LEU A 185 14.62 -4.35 15.51
CA LEU A 185 15.84 -5.13 15.70
C LEU A 185 16.29 -5.83 14.42
N ARG A 186 15.36 -6.35 13.61
CA ARG A 186 15.68 -6.94 12.29
C ARG A 186 16.18 -5.88 11.32
N ILE A 187 15.59 -4.69 11.30
CA ILE A 187 16.05 -3.54 10.50
C ILE A 187 17.48 -3.14 10.93
N CYS A 188 17.72 -2.95 12.22
CA CYS A 188 19.04 -2.61 12.77
C CYS A 188 20.10 -3.68 12.45
N SER A 189 19.73 -4.97 12.53
CA SER A 189 20.64 -6.07 12.21
C SER A 189 21.02 -6.10 10.72
N ALA A 190 20.07 -5.82 9.82
CA ALA A 190 20.33 -5.74 8.38
C ALA A 190 21.11 -4.47 7.96
N CYS A 191 21.06 -3.41 8.77
CA CYS A 191 21.82 -2.18 8.57
C CYS A 191 23.23 -2.21 9.20
N SER A 192 23.61 -3.29 9.89
CA SER A 192 24.97 -3.41 10.43
C SER A 192 25.97 -3.63 9.29
N PRO A 193 27.07 -2.86 9.22
CA PRO A 193 28.05 -3.03 8.15
C PRO A 193 28.63 -4.45 8.23
N VAL A 194 28.68 -5.13 7.09
CA VAL A 194 29.42 -6.38 6.94
C VAL A 194 30.87 -6.07 7.30
N THR A 195 31.31 -6.43 8.49
CA THR A 195 32.71 -6.39 8.91
C THR A 195 33.44 -7.54 8.20
N GLY A 196 33.71 -7.32 6.91
CA GLY A 196 34.53 -8.19 6.08
C GLY A 196 35.72 -7.39 5.54
N CYS A 197 36.69 -7.11 6.40
CA CYS A 197 38.02 -6.68 5.96
C CYS A 197 39.04 -7.63 6.59
N GLU A 198 39.26 -8.77 5.95
CA GLU A 198 40.48 -9.54 6.17
C GLU A 198 41.66 -8.73 5.64
N LEU A 199 42.44 -8.12 6.55
CA LEU A 199 43.73 -7.55 6.23
C LEU A 199 44.73 -8.70 5.98
N THR A 200 44.75 -9.21 4.75
CA THR A 200 45.91 -9.94 4.22
C THR A 200 46.92 -8.93 3.71
N GLY A 201 47.81 -8.47 4.60
CA GLY A 201 48.90 -7.55 4.28
C GLY A 201 50.25 -8.15 4.63
N SER A 202 50.77 -9.01 3.77
CA SER A 202 52.18 -9.39 3.76
C SER A 202 53.01 -8.31 3.07
N SER A 203 53.98 -7.71 3.76
CA SER A 203 55.31 -7.40 3.19
C SER A 203 56.28 -6.83 4.23
N ARG A 204 57.52 -7.30 4.13
CA ARG A 204 58.71 -7.12 4.99
C ARG A 204 59.36 -5.72 4.95
N VAL A 205 60.35 -5.57 5.86
CA VAL A 205 61.59 -4.74 5.85
C VAL A 205 61.45 -3.32 6.42
N GLY A 206 62.26 -2.80 7.35
CA GLY A 206 63.53 -3.20 8.00
C GLY A 206 63.84 -2.28 9.20
N PRO A 207 65.02 -2.39 9.87
CA PRO A 207 65.22 -1.85 11.22
C PRO A 207 65.73 -0.40 11.30
N ALA A 208 65.61 0.10 12.54
CA ALA A 208 65.85 1.43 13.12
C ALA A 208 67.13 2.19 12.74
N PRO A 209 67.19 3.48 13.10
CA PRO A 209 68.06 3.90 14.21
C PRO A 209 67.30 4.32 15.47
#